data_AF-A0A517ZXN6-F1
#
_entry.id   AF-A0A517ZXN6-F1
#
_cell.length_a   1.000
_cell.length_b   1.000
_cell.length_c   1.000
_cell.angle_alpha   90.00
_cell.angle_beta   90.00
_cell.angle_gamma   90.00
#
_symmetry.space_group_name_H-M   'P 1'
#
loop_
_entity.id
_entity.type
_entity.pdbx_description
1 polymer ?
#
loop_
_entity_poly.entity_id
_entity_poly.type
_entity_poly.pdbx_seq_one_letter_code
_entity_poly.pdbx_strand_id
1 'polypeptide(L)'
;MAMQNCWSVTPAAAQSLLLEYKAAEALPNFDIDGKPARIHTQGLFVTQRHYYVTGRLETQPRRALLLRFDRKNLETVEFVEITPPQKSPDDALRLDHPGGFDFDGQDFWIPISASRPHSRTVVLRFPHQPDKPLSTTVSKVAFTCDDHIGAIACDSMSRELYGANWDTKLVYRWRTDGTVVETIPRQELISDDKTWALAVQDWKGIGKQRVLAGGVDKNRDREPATSPALVAIVDIRQRSKIASARVPRPKGTEQTLTREGLAVLGDQLFFLPGDLGQDARIFRYQWKIAAE
;
A
#
# COMPACT_ATOMS: atom_id res chain seq x y z
N MET A 1 45.87 -14.68 27.14
CA MET A 1 44.42 -14.73 27.41
C MET A 1 43.80 -13.47 26.82
N ALA A 2 43.14 -13.59 25.67
CA ALA A 2 42.38 -12.49 25.08
C ALA A 2 40.91 -12.71 25.41
N MET A 3 40.32 -11.80 26.21
CA MET A 3 38.88 -11.81 26.48
C MET A 3 38.15 -11.23 25.27
N GLN A 4 37.45 -12.09 24.54
CA GLN A 4 36.43 -11.68 23.57
C GLN A 4 35.18 -11.24 24.33
N ASN A 5 34.93 -9.93 24.37
CA ASN A 5 33.66 -9.38 24.80
C ASN A 5 32.61 -9.61 23.71
N CYS A 6 31.92 -10.75 23.78
CA CYS A 6 30.66 -10.96 23.07
C CYS A 6 29.56 -10.13 23.74
N TRP A 7 29.28 -8.95 23.18
CA TRP A 7 28.01 -8.28 23.44
C TRP A 7 26.92 -9.00 22.64
N SER A 8 26.24 -9.95 23.28
CA SER A 8 24.97 -10.47 22.76
C SER A 8 23.92 -9.38 22.91
N VAL A 9 23.65 -8.64 21.83
CA VAL A 9 22.46 -7.80 21.75
C VAL A 9 21.27 -8.73 21.57
N THR A 10 20.52 -8.96 22.63
CA THR A 10 19.22 -9.63 22.55
C THR A 10 18.31 -8.74 21.69
N PRO A 11 17.63 -9.26 20.65
CA PRO A 11 16.67 -8.47 19.91
C PRO A 11 15.61 -7.94 20.88
N ALA A 12 15.31 -6.64 20.82
CA ALA A 12 14.18 -6.09 21.57
C ALA A 12 12.90 -6.81 21.11
N ALA A 13 12.08 -7.25 22.06
CA ALA A 13 10.82 -7.91 21.74
C ALA A 13 9.93 -6.96 20.93
N ALA A 14 9.23 -7.48 19.92
CA ALA A 14 8.30 -6.69 19.11
C ALA A 14 7.23 -6.04 20.01
N GLN A 15 7.06 -4.73 19.88
CA GLN A 15 6.13 -3.95 20.68
C GLN A 15 4.69 -4.13 20.18
N SER A 16 3.70 -3.81 21.00
CA SER A 16 2.30 -3.81 20.57
C SER A 16 1.94 -2.49 19.89
N LEU A 17 1.29 -2.57 18.73
CA LEU A 17 0.63 -1.41 18.12
C LEU A 17 -0.76 -1.28 18.76
N LEU A 18 -1.15 -0.09 19.21
CA LEU A 18 -2.48 0.16 19.74
C LEU A 18 -3.29 0.88 18.67
N LEU A 19 -4.48 0.35 18.35
CA LEU A 19 -5.39 0.90 17.35
C LEU A 19 -6.74 1.20 17.99
N GLU A 20 -7.13 2.46 17.99
CA GLU A 20 -8.42 2.91 18.50
C GLU A 20 -9.30 3.38 17.34
N TYR A 21 -10.43 2.72 17.12
CA TYR A 21 -11.40 3.13 16.10
C TYR A 21 -11.97 4.51 16.45
N LYS A 22 -12.00 5.42 15.47
CA LYS A 22 -12.52 6.78 15.65
C LYS A 22 -13.81 7.01 14.86
N ALA A 23 -13.81 6.70 13.57
CA ALA A 23 -14.97 6.99 12.71
C ALA A 23 -14.88 6.21 11.39
N ALA A 24 -16.01 6.19 10.68
CA ALA A 24 -16.08 5.83 9.27
C ALA A 24 -16.77 6.96 8.50
N GLU A 25 -16.31 7.22 7.28
CA GLU A 25 -16.81 8.25 6.38
C GLU A 25 -17.19 7.59 5.05
N ALA A 26 -18.41 7.84 4.57
CA ALA A 26 -18.86 7.32 3.28
C ALA A 26 -18.24 8.15 2.14
N LEU A 27 -17.74 7.48 1.12
CA LEU A 27 -17.35 8.11 -0.12
C LEU A 27 -18.53 8.05 -1.10
N PRO A 28 -18.78 9.11 -1.88
CA PRO A 28 -19.91 9.13 -2.79
C PRO A 28 -19.70 8.17 -3.95
N ASN A 29 -20.82 7.68 -4.48
CA ASN A 29 -20.84 7.05 -5.79
C ASN A 29 -20.75 8.16 -6.86
N PHE A 30 -20.10 7.87 -7.96
CA PHE A 30 -19.86 8.84 -9.05
C PHE A 30 -19.86 8.11 -10.39
N ASP A 31 -19.92 8.90 -11.46
CA ASP A 31 -19.91 8.39 -12.82
C ASP A 31 -18.57 8.62 -13.49
N ILE A 32 -18.19 7.71 -14.38
CA ILE A 32 -17.13 7.89 -15.37
C ILE A 32 -17.76 7.69 -16.73
N ASP A 33 -17.56 8.65 -17.65
CA ASP A 33 -18.10 8.61 -19.00
C ASP A 33 -19.64 8.44 -19.04
N GLY A 34 -20.34 9.06 -18.08
CA GLY A 34 -21.81 9.03 -17.95
C GLY A 34 -22.38 7.70 -17.48
N LYS A 35 -21.56 6.81 -16.90
CA LYS A 35 -21.98 5.52 -16.34
C LYS A 35 -21.52 5.39 -14.89
N PRO A 36 -22.30 4.71 -14.02
CA PRO A 36 -21.87 4.40 -12.66
C PRO A 36 -20.50 3.75 -12.65
N ALA A 37 -19.54 4.41 -11.99
CA ALA A 37 -18.20 3.90 -11.87
C ALA A 37 -18.18 2.70 -10.91
N ARG A 38 -17.41 1.67 -11.27
CA ARG A 38 -17.06 0.57 -10.36
C ARG A 38 -15.56 0.43 -10.37
N ILE A 39 -14.92 0.88 -9.30
CA ILE A 39 -13.47 0.88 -9.18
C ILE A 39 -13.08 -0.13 -8.13
N HIS A 40 -12.35 -1.16 -8.54
CA HIS A 40 -11.68 -2.03 -7.60
C HIS A 40 -10.55 -1.26 -6.93
N THR A 41 -10.70 -0.96 -5.64
CA THR A 41 -9.70 -0.20 -4.87
C THR A 41 -8.41 -0.99 -4.78
N GLN A 42 -7.26 -0.32 -4.79
CA GLN A 42 -5.95 -0.96 -4.68
C GLN A 42 -5.06 -0.28 -3.63
N GLY A 43 -4.99 1.04 -3.64
CA GLY A 43 -4.15 1.81 -2.73
C GLY A 43 -4.81 3.08 -2.26
N LEU A 44 -4.37 3.59 -1.10
CA LEU A 44 -4.87 4.83 -0.51
C LEU A 44 -3.69 5.71 -0.07
N PHE A 45 -3.78 7.01 -0.31
CA PHE A 45 -2.92 8.01 0.30
C PHE A 45 -3.76 9.19 0.80
N VAL A 46 -3.41 9.76 1.95
CA VAL A 46 -4.22 10.80 2.60
C VAL A 46 -3.35 12.00 2.93
N THR A 47 -3.79 13.18 2.47
CA THR A 47 -3.24 14.47 2.87
C THR A 47 -4.26 15.20 3.74
N GLN A 48 -3.93 16.37 4.27
CA GLN A 48 -4.88 17.21 4.99
C GLN A 48 -6.11 17.61 4.15
N ARG A 49 -5.96 17.73 2.82
CA ARG A 49 -7.01 18.21 1.91
C ARG A 49 -7.67 17.10 1.09
N HIS A 50 -6.93 16.07 0.72
CA HIS A 50 -7.39 15.10 -0.27
C HIS A 50 -7.20 13.65 0.18
N TYR A 51 -8.15 12.82 -0.25
CA TYR A 51 -7.93 11.38 -0.41
C TYR A 51 -7.45 11.11 -1.83
N TYR A 52 -6.40 10.32 -1.98
CA TYR A 52 -5.92 9.81 -3.26
C TYR A 52 -6.10 8.29 -3.27
N VAL A 53 -6.68 7.75 -4.32
CA VAL A 53 -6.98 6.32 -4.43
C VAL A 53 -6.45 5.81 -5.77
N THR A 54 -5.65 4.76 -5.74
CA THR A 54 -5.38 3.97 -6.96
C THR A 54 -6.41 2.86 -7.05
N GLY A 55 -6.89 2.60 -8.27
CA GLY A 55 -7.85 1.53 -8.47
C GLY A 55 -8.07 1.17 -9.93
N ARG A 56 -8.64 0.00 -10.16
CA ARG A 56 -8.95 -0.52 -11.49
C ARG A 56 -10.42 -0.28 -11.82
N LEU A 57 -10.69 0.41 -12.92
CA LEU A 57 -12.03 0.50 -13.47
C LEU A 57 -12.45 -0.85 -14.06
N GLU A 58 -13.58 -1.39 -13.59
CA GLU A 58 -14.06 -2.73 -13.97
C GLU A 58 -14.81 -2.77 -15.32
N THR A 59 -15.26 -1.63 -15.83
CA THR A 59 -15.88 -1.57 -17.16
C THR A 59 -14.84 -1.83 -18.23
N GLN A 60 -15.16 -2.68 -19.23
CA GLN A 60 -14.25 -2.92 -20.34
C GLN A 60 -14.17 -1.69 -21.27
N PRO A 61 -12.97 -1.35 -21.76
CA PRO A 61 -11.70 -1.98 -21.44
C PRO A 61 -11.18 -1.54 -20.05
N ARG A 62 -10.66 -2.48 -19.23
CA ARG A 62 -10.21 -2.18 -17.86
C ARG A 62 -9.12 -1.10 -17.82
N ARG A 63 -9.16 -0.17 -16.87
CA ARG A 63 -8.18 0.93 -16.79
C ARG A 63 -7.60 1.05 -15.40
N ALA A 64 -6.31 1.34 -15.30
CA ALA A 64 -5.70 1.78 -14.05
C ALA A 64 -5.97 3.28 -13.88
N LEU A 65 -6.54 3.69 -12.75
CA LEU A 65 -6.88 5.07 -12.45
C LEU A 65 -6.18 5.55 -11.16
N LEU A 66 -5.85 6.84 -11.14
CA LEU A 66 -5.63 7.61 -9.90
C LEU A 66 -6.83 8.54 -9.71
N LEU A 67 -7.47 8.45 -8.56
CA LEU A 67 -8.61 9.27 -8.16
C LEU A 67 -8.22 10.22 -7.02
N ARG A 68 -8.88 11.38 -6.97
CA ARG A 68 -8.75 12.37 -5.90
C ARG A 68 -10.12 12.84 -5.43
N PHE A 69 -10.33 12.81 -4.12
CA PHE A 69 -11.51 13.37 -3.45
C PHE A 69 -11.07 14.54 -2.57
N ASP A 70 -11.79 15.66 -2.59
CA ASP A 70 -11.61 16.72 -1.60
C ASP A 70 -12.28 16.30 -0.28
N ARG A 71 -11.52 16.30 0.81
CA ARG A 71 -11.97 15.82 2.14
C ARG A 71 -12.97 16.77 2.80
N LYS A 72 -13.07 18.02 2.35
CA LYS A 72 -14.08 18.98 2.82
C LYS A 72 -15.33 18.94 1.95
N ASN A 73 -15.19 18.59 0.69
CA ASN A 73 -16.29 18.41 -0.24
C ASN A 73 -16.13 17.12 -1.07
N LEU A 74 -16.63 16.02 -0.51
CA LEU A 74 -16.49 14.70 -1.13
C LEU A 74 -17.22 14.56 -2.47
N GLU A 75 -18.19 15.44 -2.77
CA GLU A 75 -18.93 15.43 -4.04
C GLU A 75 -18.04 15.68 -5.26
N THR A 76 -16.88 16.34 -5.06
CA THR A 76 -15.91 16.57 -6.14
C THR A 76 -14.93 15.41 -6.22
N VAL A 77 -15.11 14.58 -7.25
CA VAL A 77 -14.20 13.48 -7.59
C VAL A 77 -13.49 13.80 -8.88
N GLU A 78 -12.16 13.85 -8.82
CA GLU A 78 -11.30 13.90 -9.99
C GLU A 78 -10.66 12.55 -10.22
N PHE A 79 -10.38 12.22 -11.48
CA PHE A 79 -9.61 11.05 -11.83
C PHE A 79 -8.76 11.29 -13.06
N VAL A 80 -7.72 10.49 -13.21
CA VAL A 80 -6.88 10.43 -14.41
C VAL A 80 -6.53 8.99 -14.69
N GLU A 81 -6.55 8.63 -15.98
CA GLU A 81 -6.09 7.33 -16.42
C GLU A 81 -4.56 7.27 -16.34
N ILE A 82 -4.06 6.24 -15.66
CA ILE A 82 -2.63 5.97 -15.50
C ILE A 82 -2.22 4.65 -16.14
N THR A 83 -3.11 3.99 -16.88
CA THR A 83 -2.80 2.78 -17.66
C THR A 83 -1.58 3.05 -18.56
N PRO A 84 -0.46 2.32 -18.39
CA PRO A 84 0.67 2.46 -19.30
C PRO A 84 0.24 2.12 -20.74
N PRO A 85 0.73 2.85 -21.75
CA PRO A 85 0.40 2.56 -23.13
C PRO A 85 0.85 1.14 -23.51
N GLN A 86 -0.03 0.39 -24.16
CA GLN A 86 0.34 -0.90 -24.74
C GLN A 86 1.30 -0.66 -25.91
N LYS A 87 2.32 -1.52 -26.03
CA LYS A 87 3.26 -1.45 -27.15
C LYS A 87 2.64 -1.92 -28.47
N SER A 88 1.63 -2.79 -28.40
CA SER A 88 0.89 -3.33 -29.53
C SER A 88 -0.55 -3.67 -29.10
N PRO A 89 -1.56 -3.59 -29.98
CA PRO A 89 -2.90 -4.13 -29.73
C PRO A 89 -2.91 -5.62 -29.38
N ASP A 90 -1.90 -6.38 -29.83
CA ASP A 90 -1.72 -7.81 -29.55
C ASP A 90 -1.00 -8.07 -28.20
N ASP A 91 -0.66 -7.02 -27.44
CA ASP A 91 -0.08 -7.17 -26.11
C ASP A 91 -1.14 -7.72 -25.14
N ALA A 92 -1.17 -9.05 -25.03
CA ALA A 92 -2.07 -9.77 -24.14
C ALA A 92 -1.87 -9.40 -22.67
N LEU A 93 -0.76 -8.75 -22.30
CA LEU A 93 -0.47 -8.34 -20.93
C LEU A 93 -0.93 -6.89 -20.68
N ARG A 94 -2.20 -6.75 -20.32
CA ARG A 94 -2.75 -5.44 -19.92
C ARG A 94 -2.26 -5.04 -18.53
N LEU A 95 -1.59 -3.88 -18.42
CA LEU A 95 -1.16 -3.28 -17.16
C LEU A 95 -2.30 -2.44 -16.57
N ASP A 96 -3.36 -3.10 -16.12
CA ASP A 96 -4.58 -2.49 -15.61
C ASP A 96 -4.73 -2.56 -14.08
N HIS A 97 -3.75 -3.13 -13.38
CA HIS A 97 -3.81 -3.37 -11.94
C HIS A 97 -2.82 -2.47 -11.21
N PRO A 98 -3.20 -1.23 -10.86
CA PRO A 98 -2.38 -0.42 -9.97
C PRO A 98 -2.30 -1.10 -8.60
N GLY A 99 -1.26 -0.83 -7.84
CA GLY A 99 -1.11 -1.34 -6.47
C GLY A 99 -1.22 -0.26 -5.41
N GLY A 100 -0.96 -0.68 -4.17
CA GLY A 100 -0.61 0.22 -3.07
C GLY A 100 0.58 1.11 -3.42
N PHE A 101 0.50 2.38 -3.02
CA PHE A 101 1.42 3.42 -3.47
C PHE A 101 1.77 4.38 -2.34
N ASP A 102 2.85 5.14 -2.52
CA ASP A 102 3.35 6.04 -1.49
C ASP A 102 3.94 7.32 -2.08
N PHE A 103 4.29 8.27 -1.21
CA PHE A 103 4.71 9.63 -1.57
C PHE A 103 6.06 9.99 -0.99
N ASP A 104 7.02 10.38 -1.83
CA ASP A 104 8.39 10.68 -1.39
C ASP A 104 8.60 12.13 -0.90
N GLY A 105 7.55 12.94 -0.91
CA GLY A 105 7.61 14.38 -0.67
C GLY A 105 7.45 15.22 -1.93
N GLN A 106 7.56 14.62 -3.12
CA GLN A 106 7.42 15.28 -4.41
C GLN A 106 6.46 14.54 -5.37
N ASP A 107 6.65 13.24 -5.54
CA ASP A 107 5.88 12.41 -6.46
C ASP A 107 5.26 11.20 -5.75
N PHE A 108 4.11 10.75 -6.24
CA PHE A 108 3.60 9.42 -5.93
C PHE A 108 4.35 8.36 -6.73
N TRP A 109 4.70 7.27 -6.05
CA TRP A 109 5.31 6.08 -6.63
C TRP A 109 4.26 4.99 -6.77
N ILE A 110 3.76 4.80 -7.99
CA ILE A 110 2.59 3.95 -8.25
C ILE A 110 3.04 2.73 -9.06
N PRO A 111 3.00 1.50 -8.50
CA PRO A 111 3.19 0.29 -9.29
C PRO A 111 1.92 0.00 -10.10
N ILE A 112 2.09 -0.35 -11.37
CA ILE A 112 1.01 -0.82 -12.23
C ILE A 112 1.44 -2.13 -12.88
N SER A 113 0.72 -3.18 -12.55
CA SER A 113 1.02 -4.55 -12.94
C SER A 113 -0.09 -5.14 -13.81
N ALA A 114 0.18 -6.31 -14.39
CA ALA A 114 -0.89 -7.15 -14.89
C ALA A 114 -1.57 -7.88 -13.72
N SER A 115 -2.87 -8.15 -13.86
CA SER A 115 -3.71 -8.85 -12.88
C SER A 115 -3.37 -10.36 -12.74
N ARG A 116 -2.09 -10.74 -12.63
CA ARG A 116 -1.62 -12.11 -12.39
C ARG A 116 -0.23 -12.15 -11.73
N PRO A 117 0.10 -13.22 -10.96
CA PRO A 117 1.45 -13.45 -10.45
C PRO A 117 2.49 -13.63 -11.57
N HIS A 118 3.78 -13.43 -11.26
CA HIS A 118 4.89 -13.61 -12.20
C HIS A 118 4.68 -12.82 -13.51
N SER A 119 4.19 -11.60 -13.37
CA SER A 119 3.93 -10.70 -14.49
C SER A 119 4.94 -9.57 -14.52
N ARG A 120 4.59 -8.45 -15.17
CA ARG A 120 5.43 -7.27 -15.29
C ARG A 120 4.76 -6.10 -14.59
N THR A 121 5.57 -5.25 -13.98
CA THR A 121 5.17 -3.98 -13.39
C THR A 121 5.88 -2.83 -14.07
N VAL A 122 5.13 -1.75 -14.33
CA VAL A 122 5.66 -0.42 -14.60
C VAL A 122 5.49 0.41 -13.33
N VAL A 123 6.56 1.01 -12.84
CA VAL A 123 6.49 1.95 -11.71
C VAL A 123 6.44 3.37 -12.27
N LEU A 124 5.37 4.08 -11.95
CA LEU A 124 5.18 5.47 -12.33
C LEU A 124 5.63 6.41 -11.21
N ARG A 125 6.19 7.55 -11.61
CA ARG A 125 6.21 8.77 -10.81
C ARG A 125 5.09 9.68 -11.27
N PHE A 126 4.18 10.01 -10.36
CA PHE A 126 3.09 10.94 -10.60
C PHE A 126 3.28 12.20 -9.74
N PRO A 127 3.56 13.37 -10.34
CA PRO A 127 3.75 14.60 -9.58
C PRO A 127 2.55 14.98 -8.70
N HIS A 128 2.80 15.25 -7.43
CA HIS A 128 1.74 15.69 -6.52
C HIS A 128 1.54 17.20 -6.64
N GLN A 129 0.53 17.61 -7.42
CA GLN A 129 0.16 19.01 -7.66
C GLN A 129 -1.26 19.27 -7.10
N PRO A 130 -1.43 19.45 -5.78
CA PRO A 130 -2.75 19.48 -5.15
C PRO A 130 -3.63 20.66 -5.61
N ASP A 131 -3.03 21.72 -6.13
CA ASP A 131 -3.75 22.93 -6.59
C ASP A 131 -4.02 22.95 -8.10
N LYS A 132 -3.67 21.87 -8.81
CA LYS A 132 -3.98 21.72 -10.23
C LYS A 132 -4.91 20.53 -10.45
N PRO A 133 -5.74 20.53 -11.50
CA PRO A 133 -6.56 19.37 -11.84
C PRO A 133 -5.70 18.14 -12.12
N LEU A 134 -6.13 16.95 -11.65
CA LEU A 134 -5.40 15.70 -11.88
C LEU A 134 -5.13 15.46 -13.37
N SER A 135 -6.10 15.79 -14.22
CA SER A 135 -6.05 15.63 -15.69
C SER A 135 -4.93 16.42 -16.38
N THR A 136 -4.38 17.45 -15.72
CA THR A 136 -3.28 18.27 -16.26
C THR A 136 -1.90 17.74 -15.89
N THR A 137 -1.84 16.73 -15.02
CA THR A 137 -0.59 16.16 -14.54
C THR A 137 -0.13 15.02 -15.43
N VAL A 138 1.12 15.08 -15.87
CA VAL A 138 1.74 14.03 -16.69
C VAL A 138 2.62 13.16 -15.80
N SER A 139 2.31 11.87 -15.73
CA SER A 139 3.16 10.88 -15.07
C SER A 139 4.37 10.51 -15.92
N LYS A 140 5.39 9.95 -15.29
CA LYS A 140 6.57 9.41 -15.98
C LYS A 140 6.80 7.96 -15.56
N VAL A 141 7.16 7.11 -16.50
CA VAL A 141 7.70 5.79 -16.18
C VAL A 141 9.06 6.00 -15.51
N ALA A 142 9.20 5.57 -14.26
CA ALA A 142 10.47 5.61 -13.55
C ALA A 142 11.35 4.42 -13.94
N PHE A 143 10.79 3.22 -13.81
CA PHE A 143 11.44 1.97 -14.19
C PHE A 143 10.40 0.86 -14.39
N THR A 144 10.86 -0.30 -14.87
CA THR A 144 10.03 -1.51 -14.99
C THR A 144 10.64 -2.66 -14.22
N CYS A 145 9.81 -3.57 -13.72
CA CYS A 145 10.20 -4.77 -12.99
C CYS A 145 9.48 -5.98 -13.59
N ASP A 146 10.18 -7.08 -13.84
CA ASP A 146 9.60 -8.34 -14.35
C ASP A 146 9.06 -9.20 -13.20
N ASP A 147 8.26 -8.58 -12.33
CA ASP A 147 7.41 -9.24 -11.34
C ASP A 147 6.10 -8.44 -11.16
N HIS A 148 5.10 -9.05 -10.51
CA HIS A 148 3.90 -8.37 -10.05
C HIS A 148 4.18 -7.69 -8.71
N ILE A 149 4.26 -6.36 -8.70
CA ILE A 149 4.43 -5.56 -7.48
C ILE A 149 3.09 -4.99 -7.08
N GLY A 150 2.57 -5.45 -5.93
CA GLY A 150 1.25 -5.09 -5.43
C GLY A 150 1.26 -3.87 -4.50
N ALA A 151 2.40 -3.52 -3.90
CA ALA A 151 2.53 -2.33 -3.06
C ALA A 151 3.95 -1.76 -3.11
N ILE A 152 4.07 -0.43 -3.05
CA ILE A 152 5.34 0.29 -2.88
C ILE A 152 5.26 1.24 -1.68
N ALA A 153 6.33 1.29 -0.91
CA ALA A 153 6.63 2.36 0.05
C ALA A 153 7.93 3.07 -0.34
N CYS A 154 8.04 4.35 0.01
CA CYS A 154 9.25 5.13 -0.20
C CYS A 154 9.87 5.59 1.13
N ASP A 155 11.19 5.55 1.22
CA ASP A 155 11.93 6.22 2.29
C ASP A 155 12.68 7.40 1.69
N SER A 156 12.11 8.60 1.85
CA SER A 156 12.65 9.84 1.30
C SER A 156 14.04 10.19 1.84
N MET A 157 14.37 9.74 3.07
CA MET A 157 15.67 10.01 3.69
C MET A 157 16.78 9.16 3.08
N SER A 158 16.52 7.87 2.86
CA SER A 158 17.50 6.95 2.24
C SER A 158 17.44 6.96 0.71
N ARG A 159 16.40 7.57 0.12
CA ARG A 159 16.10 7.55 -1.32
C ARG A 159 16.02 6.11 -1.85
N GLU A 160 15.42 5.25 -1.04
CA GLU A 160 15.10 3.87 -1.39
C GLU A 160 13.59 3.69 -1.57
N LEU A 161 13.24 2.70 -2.39
CA LEU A 161 11.88 2.20 -2.55
C LEU A 161 11.82 0.76 -2.06
N TYR A 162 10.70 0.40 -1.43
CA TYR A 162 10.42 -0.95 -0.98
C TYR A 162 9.18 -1.47 -1.70
N GLY A 163 9.30 -2.58 -2.43
CA GLY A 163 8.20 -3.20 -3.16
C GLY A 163 7.83 -4.56 -2.59
N ALA A 164 6.54 -4.81 -2.38
CA ALA A 164 6.02 -6.14 -2.08
C ALA A 164 5.46 -6.77 -3.35
N ASN A 165 5.92 -7.97 -3.70
CA ASN A 165 5.32 -8.71 -4.82
C ASN A 165 4.03 -9.44 -4.40
N TRP A 166 3.43 -10.19 -5.32
CA TRP A 166 2.20 -10.96 -5.09
C TRP A 166 2.26 -11.80 -3.79
N ASP A 167 1.32 -11.59 -2.89
CA ASP A 167 1.25 -12.18 -1.54
C ASP A 167 2.51 -11.94 -0.68
N THR A 168 3.36 -10.97 -1.03
CA THR A 168 4.64 -10.68 -0.35
C THR A 168 5.54 -11.92 -0.30
N LYS A 169 5.66 -12.66 -1.41
CA LYS A 169 6.65 -13.75 -1.53
C LYS A 169 8.08 -13.21 -1.53
N LEU A 170 8.30 -12.06 -2.15
CA LEU A 170 9.54 -11.31 -2.20
C LEU A 170 9.27 -9.85 -1.82
N VAL A 171 10.23 -9.28 -1.12
CA VAL A 171 10.35 -7.83 -0.90
C VAL A 171 11.55 -7.34 -1.69
N TYR A 172 11.33 -6.33 -2.51
CA TYR A 172 12.39 -5.68 -3.28
C TYR A 172 12.82 -4.41 -2.58
N ARG A 173 14.12 -4.16 -2.57
CA ARG A 173 14.73 -2.87 -2.22
C ARG A 173 15.33 -2.28 -3.49
N TRP A 174 14.88 -1.09 -3.87
CA TRP A 174 15.40 -0.38 -5.05
C TRP A 174 15.98 0.97 -4.66
N ARG A 175 16.91 1.46 -5.47
CA ARG A 175 17.13 2.91 -5.62
C ARG A 175 15.97 3.51 -6.42
N THR A 176 15.79 4.83 -6.36
CA THR A 176 14.72 5.53 -7.09
C THR A 176 14.79 5.42 -8.62
N ASP A 177 15.92 4.97 -9.18
CA ASP A 177 16.07 4.70 -10.61
C ASP A 177 15.70 3.26 -11.01
N GLY A 178 15.25 2.44 -10.06
CA GLY A 178 14.91 1.04 -10.28
C GLY A 178 16.07 0.06 -10.11
N THR A 179 17.28 0.53 -9.81
CA THR A 179 18.40 -0.35 -9.51
C THR A 179 18.09 -1.20 -8.28
N VAL A 180 18.06 -2.53 -8.45
CA VAL A 180 17.83 -3.49 -7.36
C VAL A 180 19.02 -3.47 -6.42
N VAL A 181 18.78 -3.09 -5.17
CA VAL A 181 19.74 -3.17 -4.06
C VAL A 181 19.73 -4.58 -3.49
N GLU A 182 18.54 -5.14 -3.28
CA GLU A 182 18.35 -6.46 -2.66
C GLU A 182 16.94 -7.00 -2.97
N THR A 183 16.83 -8.32 -2.98
CA THR A 183 15.54 -9.03 -2.97
C THR A 183 15.51 -9.96 -1.76
N ILE A 184 14.48 -9.83 -0.93
CA ILE A 184 14.36 -10.51 0.37
C ILE A 184 13.18 -11.48 0.30
N PRO A 185 13.39 -12.81 0.42
CA PRO A 185 12.32 -13.77 0.59
C PRO A 185 11.51 -13.50 1.85
N ARG A 186 10.20 -13.75 1.82
CA ARG A 186 9.29 -13.52 2.96
C ARG A 186 9.80 -14.10 4.27
N GLN A 187 10.32 -15.33 4.23
CA GLN A 187 10.81 -16.07 5.40
C GLN A 187 12.08 -15.46 6.01
N GLU A 188 12.72 -14.52 5.31
CA GLU A 188 13.88 -13.77 5.77
C GLU A 188 13.55 -12.32 6.11
N LEU A 189 12.33 -11.85 5.83
CA LEU A 189 11.93 -10.46 6.08
C LEU A 189 11.93 -10.13 7.58
N ILE A 190 11.51 -11.10 8.41
CA ILE A 190 11.56 -11.02 9.86
C ILE A 190 12.48 -12.15 10.35
N SER A 191 13.72 -11.80 10.73
CA SER A 191 14.81 -12.77 10.95
C SER A 191 14.52 -13.80 12.05
N ASP A 192 13.73 -13.41 13.05
CA ASP A 192 13.32 -14.22 14.20
C ASP A 192 11.93 -14.87 14.03
N ASP A 193 11.21 -14.59 12.94
CA ASP A 193 9.87 -15.13 12.66
C ASP A 193 9.75 -15.59 11.19
N LYS A 194 10.16 -16.84 10.94
CA LYS A 194 10.02 -17.48 9.63
C LYS A 194 8.57 -17.80 9.25
N THR A 195 7.63 -17.69 10.20
CA THR A 195 6.21 -17.94 9.98
C THR A 195 5.45 -16.68 9.54
N TRP A 196 6.16 -15.54 9.46
CA TRP A 196 5.61 -14.29 8.97
C TRP A 196 4.96 -14.46 7.58
N ALA A 197 3.64 -14.28 7.54
CA ALA A 197 2.82 -14.62 6.37
C ALA A 197 1.87 -13.48 5.97
N LEU A 198 2.23 -12.23 6.25
CA LEU A 198 1.43 -11.08 5.84
C LEU A 198 1.45 -10.90 4.31
N ALA A 199 0.31 -11.12 3.66
CA ALA A 199 0.09 -10.75 2.27
C ALA A 199 -0.33 -9.27 2.22
N VAL A 200 0.66 -8.42 2.00
CA VAL A 200 0.51 -6.97 1.93
C VAL A 200 -0.43 -6.58 0.79
N GLN A 201 -1.26 -5.57 1.06
CA GLN A 201 -2.15 -4.94 0.08
C GLN A 201 -1.74 -3.49 -0.16
N ASP A 202 -1.28 -2.79 0.89
CA ASP A 202 -0.75 -1.44 0.75
C ASP A 202 0.31 -1.13 1.84
N TRP A 203 1.29 -0.30 1.49
CA TRP A 203 2.46 0.06 2.28
C TRP A 203 2.63 1.57 2.39
N LYS A 204 3.19 2.03 3.50
CA LYS A 204 3.61 3.42 3.68
C LYS A 204 4.98 3.47 4.34
N GLY A 205 5.90 4.23 3.77
CA GLY A 205 7.17 4.54 4.40
C GLY A 205 6.94 5.46 5.60
N ILE A 206 7.54 5.11 6.73
CA ILE A 206 7.48 5.92 7.96
C ILE A 206 8.87 6.41 8.38
N GLY A 207 9.80 6.43 7.43
CA GLY A 207 11.19 6.82 7.61
C GLY A 207 12.05 5.77 8.33
N LYS A 208 13.35 6.04 8.41
CA LYS A 208 14.34 5.14 9.04
C LYS A 208 14.28 3.72 8.47
N GLN A 209 14.05 3.58 7.17
CA GLN A 209 13.94 2.29 6.47
C GLN A 209 12.82 1.38 7.00
N ARG A 210 11.78 1.98 7.60
CA ARG A 210 10.62 1.27 8.12
C ARG A 210 9.42 1.48 7.23
N VAL A 211 8.64 0.42 7.11
CA VAL A 211 7.34 0.45 6.43
C VAL A 211 6.24 0.14 7.43
N LEU A 212 5.14 0.88 7.33
CA LEU A 212 3.85 0.49 7.86
C LEU A 212 3.14 -0.37 6.81
N ALA A 213 2.92 -1.63 7.16
CA ALA A 213 2.36 -2.65 6.29
C ALA A 213 0.92 -2.98 6.67
N GLY A 214 -0.02 -2.80 5.73
CA GLY A 214 -1.39 -3.30 5.84
C GLY A 214 -1.59 -4.51 4.94
N GLY A 215 -2.16 -5.58 5.49
CA GLY A 215 -2.48 -6.73 4.67
C GLY A 215 -3.32 -7.81 5.36
N VAL A 216 -3.45 -8.92 4.65
CA VAL A 216 -4.16 -10.11 5.11
C VAL A 216 -3.13 -11.11 5.61
N ASP A 217 -3.22 -11.50 6.87
CA ASP A 217 -2.39 -12.59 7.36
C ASP A 217 -2.80 -13.91 6.72
N LYS A 218 -1.84 -14.60 6.10
CA LYS A 218 -2.03 -15.89 5.43
C LYS A 218 -1.46 -17.05 6.24
N ASN A 219 -1.08 -16.84 7.50
CA ASN A 219 -0.64 -17.94 8.36
C ASN A 219 -1.77 -18.99 8.47
N ARG A 220 -1.44 -20.24 8.13
CA ARG A 220 -2.38 -21.36 8.10
C ARG A 220 -2.78 -21.82 9.50
N ASP A 221 -1.93 -21.54 10.48
CA ASP A 221 -2.15 -21.90 11.89
C ASP A 221 -2.89 -20.79 12.64
N ARG A 222 -3.31 -19.71 11.95
CA ARG A 222 -4.16 -18.69 12.57
C ARG A 222 -5.53 -19.30 12.90
N GLU A 223 -5.90 -19.20 14.17
CA GLU A 223 -7.24 -19.55 14.64
C GLU A 223 -8.33 -18.90 13.79
N PRO A 224 -9.35 -19.66 13.30
CA PRO A 224 -10.37 -19.14 12.41
C PRO A 224 -11.13 -17.92 12.95
N ALA A 225 -11.32 -17.84 14.28
CA ALA A 225 -11.97 -16.72 14.94
C ALA A 225 -11.11 -15.44 15.00
N THR A 226 -9.79 -15.56 14.81
CA THR A 226 -8.88 -14.42 14.82
C THR A 226 -8.96 -13.66 13.50
N SER A 227 -9.16 -12.33 13.59
CA SER A 227 -9.22 -11.46 12.41
C SER A 227 -7.97 -11.63 11.54
N PRO A 228 -8.11 -11.76 10.21
CA PRO A 228 -6.95 -11.78 9.31
C PRO A 228 -6.37 -10.38 9.08
N ALA A 229 -7.09 -9.32 9.45
CA ALA A 229 -6.66 -7.94 9.21
C ALA A 229 -5.48 -7.58 10.13
N LEU A 230 -4.30 -7.35 9.55
CA LEU A 230 -3.07 -7.04 10.29
C LEU A 230 -2.45 -5.74 9.78
N VAL A 231 -1.99 -4.93 10.73
CA VAL A 231 -1.02 -3.87 10.47
C VAL A 231 0.27 -4.17 11.21
N ALA A 232 1.40 -3.91 10.57
CA ALA A 232 2.72 -4.08 11.19
C ALA A 232 3.69 -2.98 10.77
N ILE A 233 4.60 -2.65 11.67
CA ILE A 233 5.76 -1.81 11.38
C ILE A 233 6.95 -2.75 11.24
N VAL A 234 7.58 -2.75 10.07
CA VAL A 234 8.72 -3.60 9.74
C VAL A 234 9.91 -2.72 9.41
N ASP A 235 11.05 -2.99 10.04
CA ASP A 235 12.33 -2.41 9.65
C ASP A 235 12.94 -3.30 8.56
N ILE A 236 12.95 -2.79 7.33
CA ILE A 236 13.30 -3.59 6.15
C ILE A 236 14.78 -3.96 6.16
N ARG A 237 15.65 -3.06 6.64
CA ARG A 237 17.10 -3.32 6.66
C ARG A 237 17.49 -4.19 7.84
N GLN A 238 16.92 -3.95 9.01
CA GLN A 238 17.18 -4.78 10.20
C GLN A 238 16.46 -6.12 10.14
N ARG A 239 15.55 -6.31 9.18
CA ARG A 239 14.75 -7.52 8.98
C ARG A 239 14.04 -7.90 10.29
N SER A 240 13.36 -6.93 10.89
CA SER A 240 12.73 -7.06 12.21
C SER A 240 11.34 -6.43 12.24
N LYS A 241 10.47 -7.03 13.04
CA LYS A 241 9.13 -6.51 13.32
C LYS A 241 9.22 -5.59 14.53
N ILE A 242 8.95 -4.30 14.32
CA ILE A 242 8.97 -3.29 15.39
C ILE A 242 7.69 -3.36 16.22
N ALA A 243 6.55 -3.36 15.54
CA ALA A 243 5.26 -3.46 16.20
C ALA A 243 4.21 -4.08 15.28
N SER A 244 3.14 -4.64 15.84
CA SER A 244 2.00 -5.08 15.04
C SER A 244 0.70 -5.08 15.84
N ALA A 245 -0.43 -5.04 15.13
CA ALA A 245 -1.75 -5.22 15.70
C ALA A 245 -2.72 -5.82 14.70
N ARG A 246 -3.66 -6.61 15.22
CA ARG A 246 -4.89 -6.91 14.52
C ARG A 246 -5.77 -5.68 14.52
N VAL A 247 -6.31 -5.33 13.36
CA VAL A 247 -7.20 -4.17 13.26
C VAL A 247 -8.55 -4.53 13.88
N PRO A 248 -9.00 -3.84 14.96
CA PRO A 248 -10.30 -4.09 15.55
C PRO A 248 -11.41 -3.81 14.54
N ARG A 249 -12.32 -4.76 14.34
CA ARG A 249 -13.42 -4.65 13.39
C ARG A 249 -14.58 -3.84 14.00
N PRO A 250 -14.99 -2.70 13.42
CA PRO A 250 -16.17 -1.96 13.87
C PRO A 250 -17.44 -2.79 13.65
N LYS A 251 -18.43 -2.62 14.53
CA LYS A 251 -19.71 -3.32 14.44
C LYS A 251 -20.37 -3.06 13.07
N GLY A 252 -20.89 -4.12 12.45
CA GLY A 252 -21.55 -4.03 11.13
C GLY A 252 -20.60 -3.93 9.94
N THR A 253 -19.29 -4.10 10.13
CA THR A 253 -18.32 -4.15 9.04
C THR A 253 -17.95 -5.60 8.73
N GLU A 254 -18.29 -6.10 7.54
CA GLU A 254 -17.95 -7.47 7.13
C GLU A 254 -16.59 -7.57 6.46
N GLN A 255 -16.17 -6.50 5.79
CA GLN A 255 -14.92 -6.44 5.04
C GLN A 255 -13.68 -6.59 5.93
N THR A 256 -12.63 -7.18 5.38
CA THR A 256 -11.31 -7.17 6.00
C THR A 256 -10.69 -5.80 5.76
N LEU A 257 -10.53 -4.99 6.82
CA LEU A 257 -10.16 -3.58 6.69
C LEU A 257 -8.83 -3.32 5.97
N THR A 258 -7.90 -4.26 6.04
CA THR A 258 -6.57 -4.17 5.42
C THR A 258 -6.50 -4.86 4.06
N ARG A 259 -7.65 -5.15 3.43
CA ARG A 259 -7.71 -5.91 2.18
C ARG A 259 -7.28 -5.09 0.96
N GLU A 260 -7.43 -3.78 1.00
CA GLU A 260 -7.07 -2.89 -0.11
C GLU A 260 -6.25 -1.71 0.44
N GLY A 261 -6.72 -0.47 0.31
CA GLY A 261 -5.96 0.73 0.64
C GLY A 261 -5.71 0.95 2.14
N LEU A 262 -4.48 1.35 2.47
CA LEU A 262 -4.02 1.81 3.79
C LEU A 262 -3.32 3.14 3.63
N ALA A 263 -3.59 4.10 4.52
CA ALA A 263 -2.79 5.32 4.62
C ALA A 263 -2.52 5.74 6.06
N VAL A 264 -1.53 6.62 6.22
CA VAL A 264 -1.16 7.24 7.48
C VAL A 264 -1.11 8.76 7.31
N LEU A 265 -1.63 9.49 8.29
CA LEU A 265 -1.48 10.95 8.39
C LEU A 265 -1.35 11.32 9.87
N GLY A 266 -0.14 11.68 10.28
CA GLY A 266 0.17 11.90 11.70
C GLY A 266 -0.06 10.65 12.54
N ASP A 267 -0.84 10.77 13.60
CA ASP A 267 -1.21 9.67 14.51
C ASP A 267 -2.47 8.91 14.06
N GLN A 268 -2.89 9.09 12.80
CA GLN A 268 -4.08 8.44 12.24
C GLN A 268 -3.74 7.42 11.16
N LEU A 269 -4.42 6.27 11.20
CA LEU A 269 -4.48 5.30 10.12
C LEU A 269 -5.84 5.36 9.44
N PHE A 270 -5.84 5.18 8.11
CA PHE A 270 -7.01 5.17 7.27
C PHE A 270 -7.04 3.87 6.48
N PHE A 271 -8.22 3.26 6.38
CA PHE A 271 -8.45 2.04 5.61
C PHE A 271 -9.59 2.27 4.64
N LEU A 272 -9.41 1.85 3.39
CA LEU A 272 -10.45 1.82 2.36
C LEU A 272 -10.56 0.39 1.82
N PRO A 273 -11.28 -0.51 2.52
CA PRO A 273 -11.32 -1.93 2.17
C PRO A 273 -12.33 -2.30 1.06
N GLY A 274 -13.17 -1.35 0.66
CA GLY A 274 -14.23 -1.55 -0.31
C GLY A 274 -13.94 -0.85 -1.64
N ASP A 275 -14.64 -1.30 -2.67
CA ASP A 275 -14.59 -0.74 -4.02
C ASP A 275 -15.39 0.56 -4.11
N LEU A 276 -14.84 1.56 -4.81
CA LEU A 276 -15.55 2.82 -5.06
C LEU A 276 -16.73 2.59 -6.02
N GLY A 277 -17.82 3.34 -5.81
CA GLY A 277 -19.08 3.14 -6.53
C GLY A 277 -19.97 2.02 -5.95
N GLN A 278 -19.60 1.48 -4.78
CA GLN A 278 -20.33 0.44 -4.05
C GLN A 278 -20.42 0.79 -2.55
N ASP A 279 -20.87 2.00 -2.23
CA ASP A 279 -21.04 2.50 -0.86
C ASP A 279 -19.75 2.42 -0.02
N ALA A 280 -18.63 2.73 -0.67
CA ALA A 280 -17.30 2.69 -0.09
C ALA A 280 -17.20 3.56 1.16
N ARG A 281 -16.41 3.11 2.13
CA ARG A 281 -16.17 3.85 3.37
C ARG A 281 -14.69 3.88 3.71
N ILE A 282 -14.23 5.05 4.12
CA ILE A 282 -12.93 5.21 4.77
C ILE A 282 -13.13 5.00 6.27
N PHE A 283 -12.39 4.06 6.84
CA PHE A 283 -12.35 3.82 8.29
C PHE A 283 -11.11 4.45 8.87
N ARG A 284 -11.26 5.13 10.00
CA ARG A 284 -10.20 5.92 10.61
C ARG A 284 -9.92 5.47 12.03
N TYR A 285 -8.65 5.24 12.31
CA TYR A 285 -8.12 4.80 13.60
C TYR A 285 -7.07 5.78 14.08
N GLN A 286 -6.98 5.96 15.38
CA GLN A 286 -5.79 6.52 16.00
C GLN A 286 -4.82 5.39 16.32
N TRP A 287 -3.52 5.62 16.10
CA TRP A 287 -2.49 4.63 16.38
C TRP A 287 -1.39 5.18 17.27
N LYS A 288 -0.85 4.32 18.11
CA LYS A 288 0.39 4.58 18.86
C LYS A 288 1.12 3.26 19.11
N ILE A 289 2.43 3.31 19.27
CA ILE A 289 3.19 2.17 19.75
C ILE A 289 3.09 2.18 21.28
N ALA A 290 2.76 1.04 21.89
CA ALA A 290 2.74 0.93 23.34
C ALA A 290 4.14 1.23 23.89
N ALA A 291 4.22 2.05 24.94
CA ALA A 291 5.46 2.21 25.68
C ALA A 291 5.85 0.88 26.33
N GLU A 292 7.15 0.61 26.40
CA GLU A 292 7.70 -0.50 27.20
C GLU A 292 7.35 -0.36 28.68
#